data_AF-A0A354XBL8-F1
#
_entry.id   AF-A0A354XBL8-F1
#
_cell.length_a   1.000
_cell.length_b   1.000
_cell.length_c   1.000
_cell.angle_alpha   90.00
_cell.angle_beta   90.00
_cell.angle_gamma   90.00
#
_symmetry.space_group_name_H-M   'P 1'
#
loop_
_entity.id
_entity.type
_entity.pdbx_description
1 polymer ?
#
loop_
_entity_poly.entity_id
_entity_poly.type
_entity_poly.pdbx_seq_one_letter_code
_entity_poly.pdbx_strand_id
1 'polypeptide(L)'
;MTKEELIQKIQASDLEESAKAAWVARIEEEGVTAELIDELMDAIQEEIEKGFTQLGVGDTQSEEYKQNAKAMIDEVTAANDEFNATMDSIEEDAQQGQTELLKSVDDLQAQAIKDSVEE
;
A
#
# COMPACT_ATOMS: atom_id res chain seq x y z
N MET A 1 4.90 10.98 3.63
CA MET A 1 4.04 11.21 4.80
C MET A 1 4.33 12.59 5.36
N THR A 2 3.31 13.39 5.61
CA THR A 2 3.42 14.73 6.19
C THR A 2 3.36 14.69 7.73
N LYS A 3 3.71 15.80 8.39
CA LYS A 3 3.58 15.97 9.84
C LYS A 3 2.15 15.75 10.33
N GLU A 4 1.18 16.32 9.62
CA GLU A 4 -0.24 16.20 9.96
C GLU A 4 -0.75 14.76 9.78
N GLU A 5 -0.32 14.08 8.71
CA GLU A 5 -0.64 12.67 8.49
C GLU A 5 -0.08 11.77 9.60
N LEU A 6 1.16 12.03 10.05
CA LEU A 6 1.79 11.25 11.11
C LEU A 6 1.10 11.48 12.47
N ILE A 7 0.80 12.72 12.82
CA ILE A 7 0.06 13.06 14.04
C ILE A 7 -1.32 12.40 14.05
N GLN A 8 -2.05 12.45 12.93
CA GLN A 8 -3.34 11.77 12.81
C GLN A 8 -3.23 10.25 13.01
N LYS A 9 -2.19 9.63 12.43
CA LYS A 9 -1.94 8.19 12.62
C LYS A 9 -1.63 7.84 14.08
N ILE A 10 -0.84 8.66 14.78
CA ILE A 10 -0.57 8.48 16.21
C ILE A 10 -1.85 8.60 17.03
N GLN A 11 -2.67 9.64 16.77
CA GLN A 11 -3.94 9.84 17.46
C GLN A 11 -4.93 8.68 17.25
N ALA A 12 -4.95 8.12 16.04
CA ALA A 12 -5.78 6.98 15.68
C ALA A 12 -5.22 5.61 16.15
N SER A 13 -4.02 5.56 16.71
CA SER A 13 -3.42 4.31 17.20
C SER A 13 -4.02 3.86 18.54
N ASP A 14 -3.77 2.60 18.92
CA ASP A 14 -4.16 2.04 20.20
C ASP A 14 -3.16 2.34 21.34
N LEU A 15 -2.18 3.22 21.10
CA LEU A 15 -1.25 3.67 22.14
C LEU A 15 -2.00 4.35 23.30
N GLU A 16 -1.42 4.31 24.49
CA GLU A 16 -1.95 5.08 25.61
C GLU A 16 -1.95 6.59 25.31
N GLU A 17 -2.96 7.31 25.79
CA GLU A 17 -3.10 8.76 25.55
C GLU A 17 -1.88 9.58 26.02
N SER A 18 -1.21 9.13 27.07
CA SER A 18 0.05 9.70 27.55
C SER A 18 1.19 9.55 26.54
N ALA A 19 1.31 8.37 25.92
CA ALA A 19 2.29 8.08 24.88
C ALA A 19 1.99 8.85 23.59
N LYS A 20 0.71 8.92 23.20
CA LYS A 20 0.26 9.75 22.07
C LYS A 20 0.66 11.21 22.24
N ALA A 21 0.37 11.79 23.42
CA ALA A 21 0.72 13.18 23.72
C ALA A 21 2.23 13.42 23.68
N ALA A 22 3.04 12.49 24.22
CA ALA A 22 4.49 12.59 24.20
C ALA A 22 5.07 12.55 22.77
N TRP A 23 4.57 11.66 21.91
CA TRP A 23 5.00 11.57 20.51
C TRP A 23 4.60 12.78 19.68
N VAL A 24 3.38 13.29 19.87
CA VAL A 24 2.93 14.52 19.19
C VAL A 24 3.81 15.70 19.61
N ALA A 25 4.14 15.84 20.89
CA ALA A 25 5.02 16.91 21.37
C ALA A 25 6.42 16.83 20.75
N ARG A 26 7.02 15.63 20.68
CA ARG A 26 8.32 15.42 20.01
C ARG A 26 8.28 15.76 18.52
N ILE A 27 7.23 15.35 17.81
CA ILE A 27 7.05 15.70 16.39
C ILE A 27 6.85 17.20 16.19
N GLU A 28 6.25 17.89 17.17
CA GLU A 28 6.10 19.33 17.14
C GLU A 28 7.41 20.09 17.34
N GLU A 29 8.28 19.59 18.22
CA GLU A 29 9.57 20.19 18.56
C GLU A 29 10.69 19.84 17.56
N GLU A 30 10.85 18.55 17.25
CA GLU A 30 11.95 18.02 16.45
C GLU A 30 11.60 17.96 14.95
N GLY A 31 10.31 17.99 14.61
CA GLY A 31 9.83 17.75 13.26
C GLY A 31 9.76 16.25 12.92
N VAL A 32 9.41 15.94 11.67
CA VAL A 32 9.37 14.55 11.19
C VAL A 32 10.76 14.18 10.66
N THR A 33 11.53 13.48 11.48
CA THR A 33 12.85 12.94 11.12
C THR A 33 12.79 11.42 10.96
N ALA A 34 13.74 10.85 10.22
CA ALA A 34 13.81 9.40 10.03
C ALA A 34 14.03 8.66 11.38
N GLU A 35 14.93 9.19 12.21
CA GLU A 35 15.23 8.65 13.54
C GLU A 35 14.00 8.64 14.45
N LEU A 36 13.21 9.72 14.44
CA LEU A 36 11.96 9.78 15.22
C LEU A 36 10.92 8.77 14.70
N ILE A 37 10.83 8.58 13.39
CA ILE A 37 9.93 7.57 12.80
C ILE A 37 10.34 6.16 13.23
N ASP A 38 11.64 5.85 13.20
CA ASP A 38 12.16 4.55 13.63
C ASP A 38 11.86 4.31 15.11
N GLU A 39 12.12 5.29 15.99
CA GLU A 39 11.81 5.16 17.42
C GLU A 39 10.30 5.02 17.69
N LEU A 40 9.45 5.72 16.94
CA LEU A 40 7.99 5.60 17.05
C LEU A 40 7.53 4.21 16.63
N MET A 41 8.10 3.67 15.55
CA MET A 41 7.80 2.32 15.09
C MET A 41 8.20 1.28 16.13
N ASP A 42 9.39 1.41 16.74
CA ASP A 42 9.85 0.53 17.79
C ASP A 42 8.91 0.55 19.00
N ALA A 43 8.46 1.75 19.42
CA ALA A 43 7.52 1.89 20.52
C ALA A 43 6.14 1.27 20.22
N ILE A 44 5.64 1.41 19.01
CA ILE A 44 4.39 0.75 18.57
C ILE A 44 4.56 -0.77 18.55
N GLN A 45 5.71 -1.25 18.08
CA GLN A 45 6.01 -2.66 18.02
C GLN A 45 6.09 -3.28 19.42
N GLU A 46 6.68 -2.59 20.39
CA GLU A 46 6.71 -3.03 21.79
C GLU A 46 5.29 -3.19 22.37
N GLU A 47 4.36 -2.27 22.09
CA GLU A 47 2.97 -2.38 22.56
C GLU A 47 2.20 -3.53 21.91
N ILE A 48 2.40 -3.73 20.61
CA ILE A 48 1.84 -4.89 19.89
C ILE A 48 2.33 -6.20 20.52
N GLU A 49 3.63 -6.28 20.83
CA GLU A 49 4.27 -7.44 21.44
C GLU A 49 3.81 -7.69 22.88
N LYS A 50 3.59 -6.63 23.68
CA LYS A 50 2.94 -6.73 24.99
C LYS A 50 1.55 -7.35 24.87
N GLY A 51 0.77 -6.93 23.86
CA GLY A 51 -0.52 -7.51 23.54
C GLY A 51 -0.42 -9.01 23.21
N PHE A 52 0.50 -9.40 22.33
CA PHE A 52 0.73 -10.81 21.98
C PHE A 52 1.16 -11.66 23.19
N THR A 53 2.06 -11.14 24.02
CA THR A 53 2.51 -11.80 25.24
C THR A 53 1.36 -12.01 26.22
N GLN A 54 0.50 -11.00 26.40
CA GLN A 54 -0.70 -11.11 27.26
C GLN A 54 -1.71 -12.15 26.73
N LEU A 55 -1.78 -12.33 25.41
CA LEU A 55 -2.60 -13.35 24.77
C LEU A 55 -1.97 -14.75 24.79
N GLY A 56 -0.78 -14.91 25.39
CA GLY A 56 -0.08 -16.19 25.48
C GLY A 56 0.57 -16.64 24.17
N VAL A 57 0.71 -15.74 23.20
CA VAL A 57 1.53 -15.95 22.02
C VAL A 57 2.99 -15.88 22.47
N GLY A 58 3.77 -16.91 22.16
CA GLY A 58 5.15 -17.10 22.64
C GLY A 58 6.14 -16.03 22.17
N ASP A 59 7.43 -16.28 22.36
CA ASP A 59 8.52 -15.30 22.19
C ASP A 59 8.63 -14.68 20.78
N THR A 60 7.85 -13.62 20.55
CA THR A 60 7.89 -12.79 19.35
C THR A 60 9.17 -11.93 19.26
N GLN A 61 10.01 -11.95 20.29
CA GLN A 61 11.28 -11.21 20.34
C GLN A 61 12.46 -12.01 19.76
N SER A 62 12.26 -13.29 19.41
CA SER A 62 13.29 -14.04 18.71
C SER A 62 13.67 -13.34 17.40
N GLU A 63 14.97 -13.24 17.14
CA GLU A 63 15.50 -12.69 15.88
C GLU A 63 14.88 -13.39 14.67
N GLU A 64 14.61 -14.69 14.79
CA GLU A 64 13.92 -15.49 13.79
C GLU A 64 12.48 -15.02 13.52
N TYR A 65 11.71 -14.69 14.55
CA TYR A 65 10.36 -14.16 14.38
C TYR A 65 10.37 -12.79 13.71
N LYS A 66 11.27 -11.88 14.12
CA LYS A 66 11.40 -10.55 13.52
C LYS A 66 11.83 -10.62 12.05
N GLN A 67 12.80 -11.49 11.73
CA GLN A 67 13.23 -11.71 10.35
C GLN A 67 12.13 -12.34 9.50
N ASN A 68 11.39 -13.32 10.02
CA ASN A 68 10.26 -13.93 9.31
C ASN A 68 9.11 -12.93 9.09
N ALA A 69 8.78 -12.11 10.08
CA ALA A 69 7.76 -11.07 9.96
C ALA A 69 8.15 -10.02 8.90
N LYS A 70 9.41 -9.58 8.92
CA LYS A 70 9.95 -8.66 7.91
C LYS A 70 9.94 -9.27 6.51
N ALA A 71 10.42 -10.51 6.36
CA ALA A 71 10.41 -11.21 5.08
C ALA A 71 8.99 -11.40 4.53
N MET A 72 8.03 -11.69 5.39
CA MET A 72 6.62 -11.83 5.00
C MET A 72 6.00 -10.50 4.56
N ILE A 73 6.35 -9.39 5.22
CA ILE A 73 5.94 -8.05 4.78
C ILE A 73 6.54 -7.73 3.41
N ASP A 74 7.84 -7.97 3.24
CA ASP A 74 8.54 -7.72 1.97
C ASP A 74 7.95 -8.57 0.82
N GLU A 75 7.62 -9.84 1.08
CA GLU A 75 6.92 -10.72 0.11
C GLU A 75 5.53 -10.20 -0.25
N VAL A 76 4.73 -9.78 0.73
CA VAL A 76 3.38 -9.25 0.49
C VAL A 76 3.45 -7.94 -0.29
N THR A 77 4.40 -7.06 0.02
CA THR A 77 4.61 -5.82 -0.73
C THR A 77 5.02 -6.11 -2.17
N ALA A 78 5.97 -7.02 -2.40
CA ALA A 78 6.39 -7.41 -3.75
C ALA A 78 5.24 -8.04 -4.55
N ALA A 79 4.45 -8.92 -3.94
CA ALA A 79 3.29 -9.54 -4.58
C ALA A 79 2.19 -8.51 -4.90
N ASN A 80 1.99 -7.51 -4.05
CA ASN A 80 1.04 -6.43 -4.30
C ASN A 80 1.51 -5.52 -5.45
N ASP A 81 2.79 -5.20 -5.52
CA ASP A 81 3.37 -4.43 -6.63
C ASP A 81 3.26 -5.19 -7.96
N GLU A 82 3.53 -6.50 -7.96
CA GLU A 82 3.37 -7.36 -9.14
C GLU A 82 1.90 -7.48 -9.56
N PHE A 83 0.99 -7.60 -8.60
CA PHE A 83 -0.45 -7.61 -8.86
C PHE A 83 -0.92 -6.31 -9.51
N ASN A 84 -0.51 -5.16 -8.97
CA ASN A 84 -0.85 -3.85 -9.53
C ASN A 84 -0.27 -3.68 -10.94
N ALA A 85 1.00 -4.02 -11.15
CA ALA A 85 1.62 -3.96 -12.47
C ALA A 85 0.90 -4.87 -13.49
N THR A 86 0.45 -6.05 -13.06
CA THR A 86 -0.33 -6.97 -13.91
C THR A 86 -1.70 -6.39 -14.25
N MET A 87 -2.38 -5.77 -13.28
CA MET A 87 -3.67 -5.14 -13.52
C MET A 87 -3.57 -3.94 -14.45
N ASP A 88 -2.55 -3.10 -14.29
CA ASP A 88 -2.26 -1.98 -15.19
C ASP A 88 -2.05 -2.48 -16.63
N SER A 89 -1.29 -3.56 -16.81
CA SER A 89 -1.07 -4.18 -18.12
C SER A 89 -2.35 -4.75 -18.73
N ILE A 90 -3.21 -5.40 -17.94
CA ILE A 90 -4.50 -5.93 -18.42
C ILE A 90 -5.42 -4.77 -18.84
N GLU A 91 -5.40 -3.67 -18.10
CA GLU A 91 -6.21 -2.49 -18.43
C GLU A 91 -5.72 -1.83 -19.73
N GLU A 92 -4.41 -1.76 -19.94
CA GLU A 92 -3.82 -1.28 -21.20
C GLU A 92 -4.19 -2.20 -22.39
N ASP A 93 -4.06 -3.52 -22.23
CA ASP A 93 -4.43 -4.50 -23.26
C ASP A 93 -5.93 -4.42 -23.60
N ALA A 94 -6.80 -4.24 -22.60
CA ALA A 94 -8.23 -4.10 -22.81
C ALA A 94 -8.58 -2.81 -23.58
N GLN A 95 -7.90 -1.70 -23.28
CA GLN A 95 -8.07 -0.45 -24.02
C GLN A 95 -7.57 -0.55 -25.48
N GLN A 96 -6.43 -1.22 -25.69
CA GLN A 96 -5.93 -1.47 -27.04
C GLN A 96 -6.91 -2.36 -27.84
N GLY A 97 -7.38 -3.46 -27.25
CA GLY A 97 -8.35 -4.35 -27.89
C GLY A 97 -9.66 -3.65 -28.25
N GLN A 98 -10.17 -2.77 -27.37
CA GLN A 98 -11.35 -1.96 -27.65
C GLN A 98 -11.11 -0.99 -28.83
N THR A 99 -9.92 -0.39 -28.89
CA THR A 99 -9.55 0.54 -29.96
C THR A 99 -9.41 -0.18 -31.32
N GLU A 100 -8.80 -1.37 -31.33
CA GLU A 100 -8.71 -2.19 -32.55
C GLU A 100 -10.08 -2.66 -33.03
N LEU A 101 -10.95 -3.09 -32.11
CA LEU A 101 -12.34 -3.46 -32.44
C LEU A 101 -13.10 -2.29 -33.07
N LEU A 102 -12.99 -1.08 -32.51
CA LEU A 102 -13.63 0.11 -33.06
C LEU A 102 -13.13 0.42 -34.48
N LYS A 103 -11.82 0.38 -34.70
CA LYS A 103 -11.25 0.53 -36.05
C LYS A 103 -11.76 -0.52 -37.03
N SER A 104 -11.82 -1.78 -36.61
CA SER A 104 -12.28 -2.86 -37.48
C SER A 104 -13.76 -2.72 -37.83
N VAL A 105 -14.59 -2.22 -36.91
CA VAL A 105 -16.00 -1.90 -37.17
C VAL A 105 -16.13 -0.74 -38.15
N ASP A 106 -15.34 0.33 -37.98
CA ASP A 106 -15.33 1.48 -38.88
C ASP A 106 -14.88 1.06 -40.30
N ASP A 107 -13.85 0.23 -40.43
CA ASP A 107 -13.38 -0.28 -41.72
C ASP A 107 -14.43 -1.16 -42.42
N LEU A 108 -15.15 -2.00 -41.66
CA LEU A 108 -16.26 -2.80 -42.18
C LEU A 108 -17.42 -1.92 -42.64
N GLN A 109 -17.77 -0.88 -41.88
CA GLN A 109 -18.80 0.08 -42.30
C GLN A 109 -18.40 0.83 -43.56
N ALA A 110 -17.13 1.26 -43.65
CA ALA A 110 -16.60 1.93 -44.83
C ALA A 110 -16.64 1.02 -46.08
N GLN A 111 -16.29 -0.25 -45.95
CA GLN A 111 -16.43 -1.24 -47.03
C GLN A 111 -17.88 -1.47 -47.42
N ALA A 112 -18.78 -1.65 -46.46
CA ALA A 112 -20.21 -1.85 -46.74
C ALA A 112 -20.84 -0.64 -47.47
N ILE A 113 -20.45 0.59 -47.10
CA ILE A 113 -20.88 1.81 -47.79
C ILE A 113 -20.32 1.83 -49.21
N LYS A 114 -19.03 1.52 -49.39
CA LYS A 114 -18.41 1.49 -50.72
C LYS A 114 -19.09 0.49 -51.66
N ASP A 115 -19.35 -0.71 -51.18
CA ASP A 115 -20.04 -1.76 -51.94
C ASP A 115 -21.48 -1.35 -52.30
N SER A 116 -22.17 -0.60 -51.42
CA SER A 116 -23.52 -0.09 -51.69
C SER A 116 -23.61 1.07 -52.70
N VAL A 117 -22.48 1.72 -53.01
CA VAL A 117 -22.40 2.85 -53.95
C VAL A 117 -21.89 2.41 -55.33
N GLU A 118 -21.24 1.26 -55.42
CA GLU A 118 -20.76 0.66 -56.68
C GLU A 118 -21.81 -0.25 -57.38
N GLU A 119 -22.97 -0.47 -56.75
CA GLU A 119 -24.18 -1.13 -57.32
C GLU A 119 -25.16 -0.10 -57.95
#